data_AF-A0A7Y5UHN2-F1
#
_entry.id   AF-A0A7Y5UHN2-F1
#
_cell.length_a   1.000
_cell.length_b   1.000
_cell.length_c   1.000
_cell.angle_alpha   90.00
_cell.angle_beta   90.00
_cell.angle_gamma   90.00
#
_symmetry.space_group_name_H-M   'P 1'
#
loop_
_entity.id
_entity.type
_entity.pdbx_description
1 polymer ?
#
loop_
_entity_poly.entity_id
_entity_poly.type
_entity_poly.pdbx_seq_one_letter_code
_entity_poly.pdbx_strand_id
1 'polypeptide(L)' 'MVAGLTLGDEQRVRDGIASGELVPVLEEFSTPFPGFYLYYPQRRHASPALRALIDYLRRVRRR' A
#
# COMPACT_ATOMS: atom_id res chain seq x y z
N MET A 1 23.38 -19.91 -9.55
CA MET A 1 22.27 -18.98 -9.28
C MET A 1 21.44 -19.57 -8.16
N VAL A 2 21.28 -18.86 -7.04
CA VAL A 2 20.36 -19.29 -5.98
C VAL A 2 18.98 -18.83 -6.42
N ALA A 3 18.13 -19.76 -6.83
CA ALA A 3 16.72 -19.48 -7.08
C ALA A 3 16.00 -19.47 -5.72
N GLY A 4 15.21 -18.44 -5.46
CA GLY A 4 14.46 -18.26 -4.22
C GLY A 4 13.10 -17.65 -4.50
N LEU A 5 12.15 -17.93 -3.61
CA LEU A 5 10.83 -17.30 -3.61
C LEU A 5 10.83 -16.19 -2.57
N THR A 6 10.24 -15.06 -2.90
CA THR A 6 10.09 -13.92 -1.98
C THR A 6 8.64 -13.44 -1.97
N LEU A 7 8.22 -12.96 -0.81
CA LEU A 7 6.95 -12.28 -0.62
C LEU A 7 7.26 -10.82 -0.37
N GLY A 8 6.67 -9.94 -1.17
CA GLY A 8 6.95 -8.51 -1.12
C GLY A 8 5.72 -7.69 -1.45
N ASP A 9 5.75 -6.43 -1.01
CA ASP A 9 4.76 -5.45 -1.42
C ASP A 9 4.78 -5.25 -2.94
N GLU A 10 3.61 -5.17 -3.55
CA GLU A 10 3.45 -5.17 -5.02
C GLU A 10 4.23 -4.03 -5.69
N GLN A 11 4.31 -2.87 -5.04
CA GLN A 11 5.08 -1.73 -5.54
C GLN A 11 6.58 -2.01 -5.60
N ARG A 12 7.11 -2.81 -4.66
CA ARG A 12 8.55 -3.10 -4.58
C ARG A 12 9.01 -4.12 -5.61
N VAL A 13 8.13 -5.03 -6.00
CA VAL A 13 8.44 -6.10 -6.97
C VAL A 13 8.06 -5.73 -8.40
N ARG A 14 7.27 -4.67 -8.59
CA ARG A 14 6.77 -4.21 -9.88
C ARG A 14 7.88 -4.02 -10.92
N ASP A 15 8.98 -3.38 -10.56
CA ASP A 15 10.09 -3.12 -11.50
C ASP A 15 10.81 -4.42 -11.92
N GLY A 16 10.95 -5.37 -11.00
CA GLY A 16 11.50 -6.70 -11.29
C GLY A 16 10.59 -7.54 -12.18
N ILE A 17 9.27 -7.43 -12.00
CA ILE A 17 8.29 -8.08 -12.88
C ILE A 17 8.29 -7.43 -14.26
N ALA A 18 8.31 -6.09 -14.32
CA ALA A 18 8.31 -5.35 -15.58
C ALA A 18 9.57 -5.60 -16.42
N SER A 19 10.73 -5.79 -15.77
CA SER A 19 12.00 -6.14 -16.42
C SER A 19 12.13 -7.62 -16.76
N GLY A 20 11.24 -8.49 -16.27
CA GLY A 20 11.29 -9.93 -16.47
C GLY A 20 12.30 -10.66 -15.58
N GLU A 21 12.92 -9.97 -14.62
CA GLU A 21 13.80 -10.56 -13.62
C GLU A 21 13.02 -11.35 -12.55
N LEU A 22 11.76 -10.99 -12.34
CA LEU A 22 10.82 -11.67 -11.44
C LEU A 22 9.59 -12.16 -12.21
N VAL A 23 9.10 -13.33 -11.83
CA VAL A 23 7.84 -13.90 -12.34
C VAL A 23 6.88 -14.05 -11.16
N PRO A 24 5.66 -13.48 -11.23
CA PRO A 24 4.65 -13.70 -10.21
C PRO A 24 4.20 -15.16 -10.22
N VAL A 25 4.08 -15.74 -9.03
CA VAL A 25 3.60 -17.12 -8.82
C VAL A 25 2.61 -17.13 -7.68
N LEU A 26 1.67 -18.09 -7.68
CA LEU A 26 0.65 -18.24 -6.65
C LEU A 26 -0.24 -17.00 -6.45
N GLU A 27 -0.51 -16.24 -7.52
CA GLU A 27 -1.34 -15.02 -7.46
C GLU A 27 -2.73 -15.28 -6.87
N GLU A 28 -3.31 -16.46 -7.12
CA GLU A 28 -4.60 -16.88 -6.57
C GLU A 28 -4.62 -16.98 -5.03
N PHE A 29 -3.45 -17.12 -4.41
CA PHE A 29 -3.29 -17.18 -2.96
C PHE A 29 -2.85 -15.83 -2.37
N SER A 30 -2.62 -14.82 -3.22
CA SER A 30 -2.25 -13.48 -2.78
C SER A 30 -3.49 -12.70 -2.34
N THR A 31 -3.56 -12.35 -1.06
CA THR A 31 -4.67 -11.53 -0.56
C THR A 31 -4.44 -10.07 -0.96
N PRO A 32 -5.45 -9.38 -1.52
CA PRO A 32 -5.32 -7.97 -1.84
C PRO A 32 -4.96 -7.15 -0.60
N PHE A 33 -3.99 -6.26 -0.74
CA PHE A 33 -3.58 -5.37 0.34
C PHE A 33 -4.73 -4.41 0.70
N PRO A 34 -5.23 -4.40 1.95
CA PRO A 34 -6.39 -3.58 2.33
C PRO A 34 -6.10 -2.07 2.34
N GLY A 35 -4.86 -1.67 2.06
CA GLY A 35 -4.42 -0.29 2.06
C GLY A 35 -3.91 0.16 3.42
N PHE A 36 -3.38 1.39 3.45
CA PHE A 36 -2.90 2.01 4.68
C PHE A 36 -4.06 2.62 5.48
N TYR A 37 -4.00 2.47 6.81
CA TYR A 37 -4.96 3.05 7.75
C TYR A 37 -4.32 4.20 8.52
N LEU A 38 -5.03 5.34 8.60
CA LEU A 38 -4.63 6.46 9.45
C LEU A 38 -5.41 6.40 10.76
N TYR A 39 -4.74 6.02 11.85
CA TYR A 39 -5.33 6.01 13.19
C TYR A 39 -5.15 7.36 13.87
N TYR A 40 -6.25 7.99 14.26
CA TYR A 40 -6.24 9.21 15.05
C TYR A 40 -7.43 9.24 16.02
N PRO A 41 -7.28 9.81 17.22
CA PRO A 41 -8.37 9.89 18.17
C PRO A 41 -9.44 10.87 17.68
N GLN A 42 -10.70 10.42 17.67
CA GLN A 42 -11.89 11.23 17.39
C GLN A 42 -12.22 12.14 18.59
N ARG A 43 -11.24 12.87 19.10
CA ARG A 43 -11.49 13.87 20.16
C ARG A 43 -12.13 15.09 19.53
N ARG A 44 -13.05 15.70 20.29
CA ARG A 44 -13.77 16.95 19.97
C ARG A 44 -12.84 18.11 19.53
N HIS A 45 -11.53 17.99 19.75
CA HIS A 45 -10.47 18.95 19.42
C HIS A 45 -9.40 18.41 18.45
N ALA A 46 -9.74 17.60 17.43
CA ALA A 46 -8.80 17.38 16.33
C ALA A 46 -8.38 18.74 15.75
N SER A 47 -7.08 19.05 15.76
CA SER A 47 -6.57 20.35 15.32
C SER A 47 -7.01 20.64 13.88
N PRO A 48 -7.24 21.92 13.51
CA PRO A 48 -7.62 22.28 12.14
C PRO A 48 -6.64 21.72 11.10
N ALA A 49 -5.35 21.69 11.43
CA ALA A 49 -4.31 21.11 10.57
C ALA A 49 -4.48 19.60 10.35
N LEU A 50 -4.78 18.82 11.40
CA LEU A 50 -5.01 17.38 11.26
C LEU A 50 -6.25 17.09 10.42
N ARG A 51 -7.34 17.86 10.59
CA ARG A 51 -8.54 17.74 9.76
C ARG A 51 -8.24 18.01 8.30
N ALA A 52 -7.52 19.09 8.01
CA ALA A 52 -7.12 19.44 6.64
C ALA A 52 -6.27 18.33 6.00
N LEU A 53 -5.35 17.72 6.74
CA LEU A 53 -4.57 16.58 6.29
C LEU A 53 -5.45 15.35 6.00
N ILE A 54 -6.35 15.00 6.92
CA ILE A 54 -7.28 13.87 6.73
C ILE A 54 -8.14 14.08 5.49
N ASP A 55 -8.68 15.28 5.29
CA ASP A 55 -9.52 15.61 4.15
C ASP A 55 -8.72 15.56 2.84
N TYR A 56 -7.48 16.04 2.84
CA TYR A 56 -6.55 15.91 1.71
C TYR A 56 -6.28 14.43 1.37
N LEU A 57 -5.88 13.63 2.36
CA LEU A 57 -5.61 12.20 2.17
C LEU A 57 -6.84 11.43 1.67
N ARG A 58 -8.04 11.78 2.15
CA ARG A 58 -9.30 11.20 1.66
C ARG A 58 -9.60 11.56 0.20
N ARG A 59 -9.24 12.77 -0.24
CA ARG A 59 -9.36 13.18 -1.65
C ARG A 59 -8.35 12.44 -2.53
N VAL A 60 -7.10 12.34 -2.09
CA VAL A 60 -6.04 11.62 -2.81
C VAL A 60 -6.42 10.14 -2.98
N ARG A 61 -6.97 9.49 -1.94
CA ARG A 61 -7.40 8.08 -2.00
C ARG A 61 -8.58 7.81 -2.95
N ARG A 62 -9.37 8.83 -3.31
CA ARG A 62 -10.55 8.69 -4.19
C ARG A 62 -10.23 8.91 -5.67
N ARG A 63 -8.99 9.29 -6.00
CA ARG A 63 -8.48 9.36 -7.37
C ARG A 63 -7.61 8.14 -7.64
#